data_AF-R0M7T0-F1
#
_entry.id   AF-R0M7T0-F1
#
_cell.length_a   1.000
_cell.length_b   1.000
_cell.length_c   1.000
_cell.angle_alpha   90.00
_cell.angle_beta   90.00
_cell.angle_gamma   90.00
#
_symmetry.space_group_name_H-M   'P 1'
#
loop_
_entity.id
_entity.type
_entity.pdbx_description
1 polymer ?
#
loop_
_entity_poly.entity_id
_entity_poly.type
_entity_poly.pdbx_seq_one_letter_code
_entity_poly.pdbx_strand_id
1 'polypeptide(L)'
;LLKTSIGSGALSFPYLFMTYGIIPSIILTCVSGLFAVVGLILYVLCADENGRNTTLSELASIYMPYSKFLVDFSVFLKCFGVSLSYLIITRQLLPVVIKTVFGNTIVDNPKTLLIVFLAFTGPFCYFQKLDKLKYTSFCGVVAIFFVVLATVYRYAKTEVPNNIVVLYFTTPNINYLSGFGKFVFSFTCHQNIFAIHSEMDDNSVPRMKKLIYFVAFSALILYIPFGLINYLLYGQMIKDNIIQNYPNDVLATIVRFLYVIVMGVSYPLQVNPSR
;
A
#
# COMPACT_ATOMS: atom_id res chain seq x y z
N LEU A 1 -3.81 -8.74 -5.69
CA LEU A 1 -2.47 -8.57 -5.09
C LEU A 1 -1.90 -7.18 -5.30
N LEU A 2 -1.82 -6.68 -6.55
CA LEU A 2 -1.17 -5.38 -6.82
C LEU A 2 -1.77 -4.23 -6.00
N LYS A 3 -3.10 -4.06 -6.02
CA LYS A 3 -3.82 -3.07 -5.19
C LYS A 3 -3.42 -3.12 -3.71
N THR A 4 -3.35 -4.32 -3.14
CA THR A 4 -3.07 -4.51 -1.71
C THR A 4 -1.60 -4.35 -1.36
N SER A 5 -0.69 -4.59 -2.31
CA SER A 5 0.73 -4.26 -2.14
C SER A 5 0.92 -2.75 -2.14
N ILE A 6 0.37 -2.06 -3.15
CA ILE A 6 0.57 -0.62 -3.35
C ILE A 6 -0.03 0.19 -2.22
N GLY A 7 -1.29 -0.11 -1.86
CA GLY A 7 -1.94 0.35 -0.63
C GLY A 7 -1.52 1.75 -0.18
N SER A 8 -1.12 1.87 1.09
CA SER A 8 -0.55 3.09 1.66
C SER A 8 0.97 3.15 1.56
N GLY A 9 1.63 2.02 1.30
CA GLY A 9 3.09 1.90 1.26
C GLY A 9 3.73 2.77 0.19
N ALA A 10 3.10 2.88 -0.99
CA ALA A 10 3.58 3.72 -2.08
C ALA A 10 3.84 5.18 -1.66
N LEU A 11 2.99 5.76 -0.81
CA LEU A 11 3.10 7.17 -0.43
C LEU A 11 4.33 7.50 0.40
N SER A 12 4.93 6.50 1.03
CA SER A 12 6.13 6.65 1.84
C SER A 12 7.42 6.48 1.03
N PHE A 13 7.38 5.99 -0.21
CA PHE A 13 8.59 5.82 -1.03
C PHE A 13 9.38 7.12 -1.22
N PRO A 14 8.76 8.26 -1.56
CA PRO A 14 9.51 9.52 -1.69
C PRO A 14 10.27 9.90 -0.42
N TYR A 15 9.66 9.66 0.75
CA TYR A 15 10.30 9.88 2.05
C TYR A 15 11.46 8.92 2.30
N LEU A 16 11.34 7.67 1.84
CA LEU A 16 12.42 6.68 1.92
C LEU A 16 13.62 7.08 1.05
N PHE A 17 13.37 7.54 -0.18
CA PHE A 17 14.43 8.08 -1.05
C PHE A 17 15.15 9.27 -0.42
N MET A 18 14.42 10.15 0.27
CA MET A 18 15.02 11.24 1.04
C MET A 18 15.87 10.75 2.22
N THR A 19 15.43 9.70 2.91
CA THR A 19 16.07 9.21 4.14
C THR A 19 17.35 8.42 3.86
N TYR A 20 17.31 7.51 2.87
CA TYR A 20 18.43 6.59 2.59
C TYR A 20 19.30 7.03 1.41
N GLY A 21 18.80 7.94 0.58
CA GLY A 21 19.38 8.26 -0.72
C GLY A 21 18.90 7.32 -1.83
N ILE A 22 19.22 7.67 -3.07
CA ILE A 22 18.69 6.99 -4.26
C ILE A 22 19.16 5.54 -4.35
N ILE A 23 20.47 5.30 -4.22
CA ILE A 23 21.05 3.97 -4.46
C ILE A 23 20.58 2.97 -3.40
N PRO A 24 20.69 3.25 -2.08
CA PRO A 24 20.24 2.30 -1.07
C PRO A 24 18.74 2.06 -1.11
N SER A 25 17.94 3.07 -1.46
CA SER A 25 16.48 2.91 -1.59
C SER A 25 16.11 1.95 -2.72
N ILE A 26 16.76 2.04 -3.88
CA ILE A 26 16.54 1.11 -4.99
C ILE A 26 16.94 -0.30 -4.58
N ILE A 27 18.12 -0.48 -3.97
CA ILE A 27 18.60 -1.79 -3.52
C ILE A 27 17.63 -2.41 -2.50
N LEU A 28 17.24 -1.67 -1.46
CA LEU A 28 16.31 -2.14 -0.42
C LEU A 28 14.92 -2.45 -0.98
N THR A 29 14.46 -1.68 -1.97
CA THR A 29 13.21 -1.96 -2.68
C THR A 29 13.29 -3.29 -3.45
N CYS A 30 14.39 -3.53 -4.18
CA CYS A 30 14.59 -4.79 -4.91
C CYS A 30 14.73 -5.98 -3.96
N VAL A 31 15.49 -5.83 -2.87
CA VAL A 31 15.70 -6.88 -1.87
C VAL A 31 14.38 -7.23 -1.18
N SER A 32 13.61 -6.24 -0.73
CA SER A 32 12.29 -6.48 -0.12
C SER A 32 11.30 -7.12 -1.09
N GLY A 33 11.30 -6.71 -2.36
CA GLY A 33 10.54 -7.37 -3.42
C GLY A 33 10.92 -8.83 -3.63
N LEU A 34 12.23 -9.15 -3.64
CA LEU A 34 12.73 -10.51 -3.80
C LEU A 34 12.30 -11.40 -2.62
N PHE A 35 12.44 -10.93 -1.39
CA PHE A 35 11.96 -11.66 -0.21
C PHE A 35 10.44 -11.89 -0.25
N ALA A 36 9.67 -10.91 -0.69
CA ALA A 36 8.22 -11.07 -0.86
C ALA A 36 7.86 -12.11 -1.95
N VAL A 37 8.58 -12.13 -3.06
CA VAL A 37 8.40 -13.16 -4.10
C VAL A 37 8.68 -14.55 -3.55
N VAL A 38 9.80 -14.73 -2.84
CA VAL A 38 10.13 -16.02 -2.21
C VAL A 38 9.05 -16.44 -1.22
N GLY A 39 8.59 -15.53 -0.34
CA GLY A 39 7.53 -15.82 0.61
C GLY A 39 6.20 -16.22 -0.05
N LEU A 40 5.80 -15.50 -1.10
CA LEU A 40 4.58 -15.84 -1.86
C LEU A 40 4.68 -17.19 -2.56
N ILE A 41 5.84 -17.53 -3.15
CA ILE A 41 6.05 -18.83 -3.80
C ILE A 41 5.97 -19.97 -2.78
N LEU A 42 6.60 -19.80 -1.62
CA LEU A 42 6.51 -20.79 -0.53
C LEU A 42 5.05 -21.01 -0.11
N TYR A 43 4.27 -19.94 0.04
CA TYR A 43 2.84 -20.06 0.39
C TYR A 43 2.03 -20.80 -0.68
N VAL A 44 2.31 -20.54 -1.96
CA VAL A 44 1.65 -21.28 -3.06
C VAL A 44 2.01 -22.76 -3.05
N LEU A 45 3.29 -23.11 -2.83
CA LEU A 45 3.70 -24.52 -2.75
C LEU A 45 3.01 -25.24 -1.58
N CYS A 46 2.91 -24.58 -0.43
CA CYS A 46 2.17 -25.12 0.70
C CYS A 46 0.67 -25.26 0.43
N ALA A 47 0.06 -24.32 -0.30
CA ALA A 47 -1.35 -24.39 -0.66
C ALA A 47 -1.65 -25.51 -1.67
N ASP A 48 -0.73 -25.77 -2.60
CA ASP A 48 -0.86 -26.83 -3.62
C ASP A 48 -0.87 -28.22 -2.98
N GLU A 49 0.01 -28.47 -1.99
CA GLU A 49 0.09 -29.74 -1.25
C GLU A 49 -1.16 -30.04 -0.40
N ASN A 50 -1.86 -29.01 0.10
CA ASN A 50 -2.96 -29.18 1.06
C ASN A 50 -4.36 -28.97 0.44
N GLY A 51 -4.44 -28.60 -0.84
CA GLY A 51 -5.69 -28.45 -1.58
C GLY A 51 -6.20 -27.01 -1.73
N ARG A 52 -7.15 -26.84 -2.66
CA ARG A 52 -7.58 -25.53 -3.22
C ARG A 52 -8.10 -24.51 -2.21
N ASN A 53 -8.74 -24.94 -1.12
CA ASN A 53 -9.43 -24.04 -0.17
C ASN A 53 -8.63 -23.76 1.12
N THR A 54 -7.35 -24.12 1.14
CA THR A 54 -6.52 -23.99 2.33
C THR A 54 -6.28 -22.54 2.70
N THR A 55 -6.49 -22.22 3.98
CA THR A 55 -6.15 -20.92 4.55
C THR A 55 -4.80 -20.98 5.27
N LEU A 56 -4.16 -19.83 5.48
CA LEU A 56 -2.88 -19.79 6.21
C LEU A 56 -3.02 -20.36 7.64
N SER A 57 -4.14 -20.11 8.31
CA SER A 57 -4.40 -20.62 9.67
C SER A 57 -4.64 -22.14 9.69
N GLU A 58 -5.21 -22.70 8.62
CA GLU A 58 -5.36 -24.14 8.45
C GLU A 58 -4.00 -24.80 8.18
N LEU A 59 -3.19 -24.20 7.30
CA LEU A 59 -1.81 -24.62 7.06
C LEU A 59 -0.98 -24.58 8.35
N ALA A 60 -1.09 -23.50 9.12
CA ALA A 60 -0.41 -23.37 10.41
C ALA A 60 -0.88 -24.43 11.42
N SER A 61 -2.16 -24.83 11.38
CA SER A 61 -2.68 -25.88 12.25
C SER A 61 -2.15 -27.28 11.93
N ILE A 62 -1.85 -27.54 10.66
CA ILE A 62 -1.34 -28.84 10.19
C ILE A 62 0.17 -28.96 10.48
N TYR A 63 0.96 -27.95 10.10
CA TYR A 63 2.43 -28.06 10.14
C TYR A 63 3.07 -27.46 11.40
N MET A 64 2.42 -26.51 12.07
CA MET A 64 2.97 -25.79 13.22
C MET A 64 1.93 -25.55 14.34
N PRO A 65 1.31 -26.59 14.90
CA PRO A 65 0.22 -26.44 15.88
C PRO A 65 0.62 -25.64 17.13
N TYR A 66 1.85 -25.82 17.62
CA TYR A 66 2.37 -25.07 18.79
C TYR A 66 2.64 -23.59 18.50
N SER A 67 2.94 -23.23 17.24
CA SER A 67 3.24 -21.85 16.82
C SER A 67 2.10 -21.20 16.05
N LYS A 68 0.95 -21.87 15.91
CA LYS A 68 -0.23 -21.35 15.20
C LYS A 68 -0.65 -19.98 15.72
N PHE A 69 -0.70 -19.82 17.05
CA PHE A 69 -1.04 -18.56 17.68
C PHE A 69 -0.11 -17.42 17.26
N LEU A 70 1.20 -17.67 17.13
CA LEU A 70 2.17 -16.67 16.68
C LEU A 70 1.97 -16.28 15.22
N VAL A 71 1.61 -17.23 14.36
CA VAL A 71 1.30 -16.97 12.94
C VAL A 71 0.03 -16.12 12.84
N ASP A 72 -1.05 -16.54 13.49
CA ASP A 72 -2.33 -15.83 13.47
C ASP A 72 -2.18 -14.42 14.08
N PHE A 73 -1.45 -14.28 15.18
CA PHE A 73 -1.16 -12.98 15.80
C PHE A 73 -0.31 -12.09 14.90
N SER A 74 0.66 -12.64 14.16
CA SER A 74 1.48 -11.87 13.21
C SER A 74 0.64 -11.35 12.03
N VAL A 75 -0.26 -12.18 11.50
CA VAL A 75 -1.20 -11.78 10.45
C VAL A 75 -2.14 -10.70 10.96
N PHE A 76 -2.69 -10.87 12.17
CA PHE A 76 -3.53 -9.89 12.82
C PHE A 76 -2.81 -8.54 12.98
N LEU A 77 -1.60 -8.54 13.56
CA LEU A 77 -0.79 -7.35 13.78
C LEU A 77 -0.52 -6.62 12.45
N LYS A 78 -0.19 -7.38 11.40
CA LYS A 78 0.03 -6.84 10.06
C LYS A 78 -1.24 -6.22 9.49
N CYS A 79 -2.36 -6.93 9.49
CA CYS A 79 -3.66 -6.44 8.98
C CYS A 79 -4.13 -5.20 9.74
N PHE A 80 -3.97 -5.22 11.06
CA PHE A 80 -4.23 -4.08 11.94
C PHE A 80 -3.37 -2.87 11.57
N GLY A 81 -2.06 -3.08 11.37
CA GLY A 81 -1.13 -2.03 10.95
C GLY A 81 -1.51 -1.38 9.61
N VAL A 82 -1.91 -2.18 8.61
CA VAL A 82 -2.36 -1.66 7.31
C VAL A 82 -3.64 -0.84 7.47
N SER A 83 -4.60 -1.37 8.21
CA SER A 83 -5.88 -0.73 8.48
C SER A 83 -5.68 0.61 9.21
N LEU A 84 -4.79 0.65 10.20
CA LEU A 84 -4.43 1.87 10.92
C LEU A 84 -3.74 2.89 10.00
N SER A 85 -2.84 2.45 9.12
CA SER A 85 -2.20 3.31 8.12
C SER A 85 -3.22 3.98 7.20
N TYR A 86 -4.24 3.22 6.75
CA TYR A 86 -5.32 3.75 5.92
C TYR A 86 -6.14 4.82 6.66
N LEU A 87 -6.43 4.61 7.95
CA LEU A 87 -7.14 5.60 8.78
C LEU A 87 -6.31 6.86 9.01
N ILE A 88 -5.00 6.74 9.28
CA ILE A 88 -4.10 7.88 9.46
C ILE A 88 -4.03 8.73 8.19
N ILE A 89 -3.87 8.10 7.03
CA ILE A 89 -3.83 8.81 5.74
C ILE A 89 -5.18 9.46 5.45
N THR A 90 -6.29 8.75 5.66
CA THR A 90 -7.62 9.30 5.46
C THR A 90 -7.86 10.51 6.36
N ARG A 91 -7.45 10.47 7.63
CA ARG A 91 -7.52 11.61 8.56
C ARG A 91 -6.80 12.85 8.05
N GLN A 92 -5.68 12.66 7.36
CA GLN A 92 -4.86 13.76 6.84
C GLN A 92 -5.45 14.35 5.54
N LEU A 93 -6.06 13.52 4.69
CA LEU A 93 -6.53 13.93 3.37
C LEU A 93 -7.98 14.42 3.37
N LEU A 94 -8.84 13.82 4.19
CA LEU A 94 -10.28 14.08 4.19
C LEU A 94 -10.66 15.53 4.51
N PRO A 95 -10.07 16.22 5.52
CA PRO A 95 -10.39 17.62 5.79
C PRO A 95 -10.02 18.54 4.62
N VAL A 96 -8.87 18.28 4.00
CA VAL A 96 -8.40 19.08 2.85
C VAL A 96 -9.35 18.94 1.67
N VAL A 97 -9.82 17.72 1.39
CA VAL A 97 -10.78 17.46 0.32
C VAL A 97 -12.12 18.16 0.59
N ILE A 98 -12.64 18.06 1.81
CA ILE A 98 -13.93 18.67 2.18
C ILE A 98 -13.85 20.18 2.11
N LYS A 99 -12.77 20.77 2.60
CA LYS A 99 -12.54 22.21 2.53
C LYS A 99 -12.49 22.72 1.09
N THR A 100 -11.87 21.98 0.17
CA THR A 100 -11.80 22.38 -1.24
C THR A 100 -13.14 22.23 -1.97
N VAL A 101 -13.95 21.21 -1.63
CA VAL A 101 -15.22 20.93 -2.33
C VAL A 101 -16.40 21.71 -1.76
N PHE A 102 -16.50 21.81 -0.43
CA PHE A 102 -17.66 22.38 0.28
C PHE A 102 -17.36 23.73 0.96
N GLY A 103 -16.13 24.24 0.89
CA GLY A 103 -15.71 25.45 1.58
C GLY A 103 -15.51 25.26 3.09
N ASN A 104 -15.32 26.36 3.83
CA ASN A 104 -15.23 26.33 5.30
C ASN A 104 -16.58 25.94 5.90
N THR A 105 -16.77 24.65 6.18
CA THR A 105 -17.92 24.12 6.91
C THR A 105 -17.54 23.85 8.36
N ILE A 106 -18.54 23.77 9.24
CA ILE A 106 -18.41 23.50 10.69
C ILE A 106 -17.78 22.10 10.96
N VAL A 107 -17.62 21.27 9.91
CA VAL A 107 -17.06 19.92 9.94
C VAL A 107 -15.55 19.89 9.66
N ASP A 108 -14.81 20.94 10.01
CA ASP A 108 -13.35 21.00 9.79
C ASP A 108 -12.54 20.15 10.78
N ASN A 109 -13.20 19.60 11.81
CA ASN A 109 -12.55 18.78 12.82
C ASN A 109 -12.13 17.41 12.23
N PRO A 110 -10.81 17.09 12.20
CA PRO A 110 -10.33 15.86 11.58
C PRO A 110 -10.81 14.59 12.31
N LYS A 111 -11.13 14.71 13.61
CA LYS A 111 -11.65 13.59 14.42
C LYS A 111 -13.09 13.24 14.05
N THR A 112 -13.97 14.24 13.91
CA THR A 112 -15.38 14.02 13.55
C THR A 112 -15.49 13.45 12.14
N LEU A 113 -14.68 13.95 11.19
CA LEU A 113 -14.63 13.43 9.83
C LEU A 113 -14.17 11.98 9.75
N LEU A 114 -13.17 11.60 10.54
CA LEU A 114 -12.72 10.21 10.58
C LEU A 114 -13.78 9.29 11.19
N ILE A 115 -14.52 9.74 12.21
CA ILE A 115 -15.64 8.99 12.79
C ILE A 115 -16.76 8.80 11.76
N VAL A 116 -17.11 9.85 11.00
CA VAL A 116 -18.10 9.75 9.91
C VAL A 116 -17.63 8.77 8.83
N PHE A 117 -16.35 8.83 8.46
CA PHE A 117 -15.77 7.89 7.50
C PHE A 117 -15.80 6.43 8.00
N LEU A 118 -15.52 6.20 9.29
CA LEU A 118 -15.64 4.88 9.91
C LEU A 118 -17.10 4.43 10.01
N ALA A 119 -18.04 5.32 10.31
CA ALA A 119 -19.46 5.01 10.33
C ALA A 119 -19.97 4.64 8.92
N PHE A 120 -19.39 5.24 7.87
CA PHE A 120 -19.73 4.92 6.48
C PHE A 120 -19.07 3.63 6.00
N THR A 121 -17.78 3.40 6.31
CA THR A 121 -17.02 2.22 5.86
C THR A 121 -17.24 0.98 6.73
N GLY A 122 -17.63 1.15 7.99
CA GLY A 122 -17.90 0.09 8.96
C GLY A 122 -18.95 -0.94 8.51
N PRO A 123 -20.12 -0.52 7.99
CA PRO A 123 -21.10 -1.44 7.41
C PRO A 123 -20.52 -2.27 6.27
N PHE A 124 -19.59 -1.71 5.49
CA PHE A 124 -18.95 -2.44 4.39
C PHE A 124 -18.01 -3.56 4.86
N CYS A 125 -17.47 -3.47 6.07
CA CYS A 125 -16.69 -4.54 6.70
C CYS A 125 -17.53 -5.78 7.05
N TYR A 126 -18.87 -5.66 7.05
CA TYR A 126 -19.76 -6.77 7.39
C TYR A 126 -20.17 -7.61 6.17
N PHE A 127 -20.00 -7.11 4.94
CA PHE A 127 -20.32 -7.88 3.74
C PHE A 127 -19.28 -8.97 3.49
N GLN A 128 -19.68 -10.23 3.69
CA GLN A 128 -18.84 -11.43 3.55
C GLN A 128 -18.49 -11.81 2.10
N LYS A 129 -19.21 -11.29 1.08
CA LYS A 129 -19.02 -11.73 -0.31
C LYS A 129 -18.04 -10.84 -1.07
N LEU A 130 -16.89 -11.40 -1.42
CA LEU A 130 -15.81 -10.76 -2.20
C LEU A 130 -16.14 -10.61 -3.71
N ASP A 131 -17.26 -11.15 -4.20
CA ASP A 131 -17.61 -11.14 -5.63
C ASP A 131 -17.71 -9.73 -6.23
N LYS A 132 -18.22 -8.76 -5.46
CA LYS A 132 -18.30 -7.35 -5.91
C LYS A 132 -16.99 -6.58 -5.76
N LEU A 133 -15.96 -7.17 -5.14
CA LEU A 133 -14.67 -6.52 -4.90
C LEU A 133 -13.71 -6.59 -6.09
N LYS A 134 -13.98 -7.41 -7.11
CA LYS A 134 -13.19 -7.42 -8.36
C LYS A 134 -13.23 -6.04 -9.05
N TYR A 135 -14.42 -5.43 -9.14
CA TYR A 135 -14.60 -4.09 -9.72
C TYR A 135 -13.92 -3.00 -8.88
N THR A 136 -14.04 -3.09 -7.55
CA THR A 136 -13.38 -2.12 -6.67
C THR A 136 -11.86 -2.30 -6.61
N SER A 137 -11.37 -3.51 -6.90
CA SER A 137 -9.96 -3.80 -7.04
C SER A 137 -9.38 -3.14 -8.30
N PHE A 138 -10.08 -3.29 -9.42
CA PHE A 138 -9.72 -2.63 -10.68
C PHE A 138 -9.69 -1.10 -10.55
N CYS A 139 -10.75 -0.51 -9.98
CA CYS A 139 -10.81 0.93 -9.71
C CYS A 139 -9.62 1.42 -8.86
N GLY A 140 -9.21 0.65 -7.85
CA GLY A 140 -8.04 0.96 -7.02
C GLY A 140 -6.72 0.96 -7.78
N VAL A 141 -6.52 0.00 -8.69
CA VAL A 141 -5.31 -0.05 -9.54
C VAL A 141 -5.27 1.14 -10.50
N VAL A 142 -6.39 1.45 -11.15
CA VAL A 142 -6.51 2.62 -12.05
C VAL A 142 -6.21 3.91 -11.29
N ALA A 143 -6.74 4.04 -10.07
CA ALA A 143 -6.50 5.19 -9.22
C ALA A 143 -5.01 5.38 -8.88
N ILE A 144 -4.33 4.31 -8.49
CA ILE A 144 -2.89 4.34 -8.23
C ILE A 144 -2.12 4.75 -9.48
N PHE A 145 -2.46 4.17 -10.63
CA PHE A 145 -1.81 4.52 -11.90
C PHE A 145 -2.00 6.00 -12.24
N PHE A 146 -3.21 6.54 -12.03
CA PHE A 146 -3.49 7.96 -12.18
C PHE A 146 -2.63 8.83 -11.26
N VAL A 147 -2.41 8.41 -10.00
CA VAL A 147 -1.52 9.14 -9.07
C VAL A 147 -0.08 9.18 -9.59
N VAL A 148 0.44 8.07 -10.10
CA VAL A 148 1.79 8.03 -10.69
C VAL A 148 1.87 8.96 -11.90
N LEU A 149 0.90 8.92 -12.81
CA LEU A 149 0.85 9.83 -13.96
C LEU A 149 0.75 11.30 -13.54
N ALA A 150 -0.05 11.60 -12.51
CA ALA A 150 -0.16 12.96 -11.98
C ALA A 150 1.18 13.46 -11.42
N THR A 151 1.96 12.59 -10.78
CA THR A 151 3.33 12.91 -10.36
C THR A 151 4.23 13.22 -11.56
N VAL A 152 4.22 12.39 -12.61
CA VAL A 152 5.05 12.60 -13.81
C VAL A 152 4.68 13.93 -14.47
N TYR A 153 3.38 14.22 -14.61
CA TYR A 153 2.90 15.49 -15.15
C TYR A 153 3.38 16.69 -14.33
N ARG A 154 3.33 16.59 -12.98
CA ARG A 154 3.83 17.66 -12.11
C ARG A 154 5.31 17.89 -12.28
N TYR A 155 6.10 16.83 -12.36
CA TYR A 155 7.53 16.94 -12.57
C TYR A 155 7.88 17.61 -13.90
N ALA A 156 7.13 17.31 -14.97
CA ALA A 156 7.35 17.94 -16.27
C ALA A 156 6.96 19.43 -16.30
N LYS A 157 6.01 19.86 -15.47
CA LYS A 157 5.46 21.23 -15.49
C LYS A 157 6.06 22.16 -14.44
N THR A 158 6.57 21.60 -13.34
CA THR A 158 7.12 22.38 -12.23
C THR A 158 8.61 22.57 -12.46
N GLU A 159 9.08 23.82 -12.50
CA GLU A 159 10.51 24.10 -12.48
C GLU A 159 11.10 23.58 -11.17
N VAL A 160 11.98 22.59 -11.28
CA VAL A 160 12.64 21.98 -10.11
C VAL A 160 13.58 23.04 -9.51
N PRO A 161 13.45 23.41 -8.23
CA PRO A 161 14.33 24.39 -7.62
C PRO A 161 15.80 23.94 -7.71
N ASN A 162 16.68 24.79 -8.25
CA ASN A 162 18.11 24.50 -8.39
C ASN A 162 18.84 24.21 -7.05
N ASN A 163 18.20 24.46 -5.91
CA ASN A 163 18.75 24.23 -4.57
C ASN A 163 18.47 22.84 -3.99
N ILE A 164 17.87 21.91 -4.75
CA ILE A 164 17.66 20.54 -4.25
C ILE A 164 18.98 19.78 -4.28
N VAL A 165 19.55 19.56 -3.11
CA VAL A 165 20.72 18.67 -2.94
C VAL A 165 20.24 17.22 -3.07
N VAL A 166 20.57 16.60 -4.20
CA VAL A 166 20.29 15.19 -4.46
C VAL A 166 21.32 14.34 -3.72
N LEU A 167 20.86 13.57 -2.74
CA LEU A 167 21.69 12.66 -1.96
C LEU A 167 21.63 11.27 -2.58
N TYR A 168 22.76 10.80 -3.11
CA TYR A 168 22.91 9.43 -3.60
C TYR A 168 23.10 8.44 -2.47
N PHE A 169 23.80 8.86 -1.41
CA PHE A 169 24.04 8.12 -0.18
C PHE A 169 23.86 9.04 1.01
N THR A 170 23.16 8.55 2.02
CA THR A 170 22.97 9.26 3.29
C THR A 170 23.64 8.47 4.41
N THR A 171 24.11 9.15 5.46
CA THR A 171 24.75 8.49 6.61
C THR A 171 23.72 7.68 7.41
N PRO A 172 24.07 6.49 7.92
CA PRO A 172 23.15 5.69 8.72
C PRO A 172 22.67 6.45 9.95
N ASN A 173 21.36 6.58 10.09
CA ASN A 173 20.71 7.22 11.25
C ASN A 173 19.68 6.24 11.85
N ILE A 174 19.26 6.45 13.10
CA ILE A 174 18.22 5.66 13.79
C ILE A 174 16.92 5.56 12.96
N ASN A 175 16.63 6.60 12.17
CA ASN A 175 15.51 6.62 11.22
C ASN A 175 15.57 5.51 10.15
N TYR A 176 16.74 4.89 9.94
CA TYR A 176 16.91 3.75 9.03
C TYR A 176 16.23 2.48 9.54
N LEU A 177 15.96 2.35 10.83
CA LEU A 177 15.24 1.17 11.32
C LEU A 177 13.73 1.29 11.02
N SER A 178 13.17 2.49 11.24
CA SER A 178 11.77 2.78 10.96
C SER A 178 11.47 2.74 9.45
N GLY A 179 12.36 3.28 8.61
CA GLY A 179 12.19 3.26 7.16
C GLY A 179 12.26 1.85 6.55
N PHE A 180 13.07 0.96 7.13
CA PHE A 180 13.26 -0.40 6.61
C PHE A 180 11.95 -1.19 6.67
N GLY A 181 11.21 -1.04 7.79
CA GLY A 181 9.89 -1.61 7.95
C GLY A 181 8.91 -1.16 6.86
N LYS A 182 8.98 0.11 6.42
CA LYS A 182 8.11 0.64 5.35
C LYS A 182 8.39 -0.01 3.99
N PHE A 183 9.65 -0.33 3.66
CA PHE A 183 9.99 -1.09 2.45
C PHE A 183 9.36 -2.47 2.47
N VAL A 184 9.61 -3.24 3.54
CA VAL A 184 9.08 -4.60 3.70
C VAL A 184 7.56 -4.57 3.64
N PHE A 185 6.93 -3.67 4.41
CA PHE A 185 5.48 -3.54 4.49
C PHE A 185 4.82 -3.25 3.15
N SER A 186 5.47 -2.47 2.28
CA SER A 186 4.97 -2.12 0.94
C SER A 186 4.89 -3.30 -0.03
N PHE A 187 5.61 -4.40 0.25
CA PHE A 187 5.51 -5.64 -0.51
C PHE A 187 4.66 -6.72 0.18
N THR A 188 4.04 -6.41 1.33
CA THR A 188 3.24 -7.39 2.09
C THR A 188 1.83 -7.59 1.50
N CYS A 189 1.72 -8.48 0.53
CA CYS A 189 0.43 -8.92 -0.03
C CYS A 189 0.08 -10.40 0.24
N HIS A 190 0.90 -11.08 1.06
CA HIS A 190 0.85 -12.52 1.33
C HIS A 190 -0.51 -13.06 1.78
N GLN A 191 -1.23 -12.37 2.67
CA GLN A 191 -2.52 -12.86 3.18
C GLN A 191 -3.58 -13.07 2.08
N ASN A 192 -3.46 -12.37 0.95
CA ASN A 192 -4.42 -12.45 -0.15
C ASN A 192 -4.07 -13.57 -1.13
N ILE A 193 -2.92 -14.24 -1.00
CA ILE A 193 -2.49 -15.26 -1.96
C ILE A 193 -3.37 -16.50 -1.90
N PHE A 194 -3.82 -16.92 -0.71
CA PHE A 194 -4.68 -18.09 -0.51
C PHE A 194 -6.06 -17.88 -1.14
N ALA A 195 -6.67 -16.71 -0.94
CA ALA A 195 -7.94 -16.35 -1.59
C ALA A 195 -7.80 -16.31 -3.11
N ILE A 196 -6.66 -15.86 -3.63
CA ILE A 196 -6.42 -15.85 -5.08
C ILE A 196 -6.15 -17.25 -5.62
N HIS A 197 -5.47 -18.09 -4.85
CA HIS A 197 -5.24 -19.48 -5.21
C HIS A 197 -6.55 -20.26 -5.30
N SER A 198 -7.50 -20.03 -4.38
CA SER A 198 -8.80 -20.70 -4.38
C SER A 198 -9.76 -20.17 -5.45
N GLU A 199 -9.72 -18.87 -5.77
CA GLU A 199 -10.59 -18.23 -6.76
C GLU A 199 -10.08 -18.33 -8.22
N MET A 200 -8.84 -18.75 -8.45
CA MET A 200 -8.27 -18.81 -9.80
C MET A 200 -8.68 -20.10 -10.52
N ASP A 201 -9.21 -19.96 -11.73
CA ASP A 201 -9.65 -21.10 -12.56
C ASP A 201 -8.51 -22.14 -12.73
N ASP A 202 -7.33 -21.64 -13.11
CA ASP A 202 -6.09 -22.43 -13.22
C ASP A 202 -5.11 -21.98 -12.13
N ASN A 203 -5.10 -22.71 -11.03
CA ASN A 203 -4.27 -22.44 -9.85
C ASN A 203 -2.92 -23.16 -9.89
N SER A 204 -2.49 -23.69 -11.05
CA SER A 204 -1.24 -24.42 -11.17
C SER A 204 -0.03 -23.58 -10.69
N VAL A 205 0.92 -24.24 -10.01
CA VAL A 205 2.13 -23.59 -9.46
C VAL A 205 2.88 -22.73 -10.48
N PRO A 206 3.09 -23.15 -11.75
CA PRO A 206 3.76 -22.32 -12.76
C PRO A 206 2.99 -21.02 -13.06
N ARG A 207 1.65 -21.09 -13.13
CA ARG A 207 0.81 -19.92 -13.40
C ARG A 207 0.76 -18.97 -12.22
N MET A 208 0.67 -19.50 -11.01
CA MET A 208 0.77 -18.72 -9.77
C MET A 208 2.13 -18.02 -9.65
N LYS A 209 3.23 -18.71 -9.95
CA LYS A 209 4.58 -18.11 -10.01
C LYS A 209 4.64 -16.95 -11.02
N LYS A 210 4.12 -17.14 -12.24
CA LYS A 210 4.07 -16.08 -13.27
C LYS A 210 3.28 -14.86 -12.78
N LEU A 211 2.16 -15.07 -12.11
CA LEU A 211 1.35 -14.00 -11.51
C LEU A 211 2.10 -13.28 -10.37
N ILE A 212 2.79 -13.99 -9.49
CA ILE A 212 3.61 -13.42 -8.42
C ILE A 212 4.72 -12.54 -9.02
N TYR A 213 5.47 -13.04 -10.01
CA TYR A 213 6.51 -12.25 -10.68
C TYR A 213 5.94 -11.00 -11.36
N PHE A 214 4.80 -11.11 -12.04
CA PHE A 214 4.15 -9.97 -12.68
C PHE A 214 3.73 -8.90 -11.67
N VAL A 215 3.18 -9.29 -10.51
CA VAL A 215 2.78 -8.37 -9.45
C VAL A 215 4.01 -7.69 -8.81
N ALA A 216 5.05 -8.45 -8.50
CA ALA A 216 6.26 -7.89 -7.90
C ALA A 216 6.97 -6.93 -8.86
N PHE A 217 7.08 -7.29 -10.13
CA PHE A 217 7.70 -6.44 -11.16
C PHE A 217 6.89 -5.17 -11.42
N SER A 218 5.56 -5.26 -11.52
CA SER A 218 4.71 -4.07 -11.66
C SER A 218 4.77 -3.17 -10.43
N ALA A 219 4.85 -3.72 -9.22
CA ALA A 219 5.08 -2.93 -8.00
C ALA A 219 6.43 -2.19 -8.04
N LEU A 220 7.52 -2.84 -8.47
CA LEU A 220 8.84 -2.20 -8.63
C LEU A 220 8.82 -1.05 -9.63
N ILE A 221 8.21 -1.27 -10.80
CA ILE A 221 8.06 -0.23 -11.85
C ILE A 221 7.21 0.94 -11.38
N LEU A 222 6.30 0.73 -10.43
CA LEU A 222 5.50 1.82 -9.89
C LEU A 222 6.25 2.54 -8.76
N TYR A 223 6.85 1.80 -7.82
CA TYR A 223 7.48 2.39 -6.63
C TYR A 223 8.76 3.17 -6.92
N ILE A 224 9.66 2.64 -7.77
CA ILE A 224 10.96 3.26 -8.00
C ILE A 224 10.80 4.62 -8.72
N PRO A 225 10.11 4.72 -9.87
CA PRO A 225 9.89 6.01 -10.53
C PRO A 225 9.04 6.95 -9.69
N PHE A 226 7.99 6.46 -9.02
CA PHE A 226 7.16 7.30 -8.15
C PHE A 226 7.96 7.91 -6.99
N GLY A 227 8.79 7.09 -6.33
CA GLY A 227 9.70 7.53 -5.26
C GLY A 227 10.72 8.54 -5.77
N LEU A 228 11.41 8.21 -6.87
CA LEU A 228 12.47 9.02 -7.45
C LEU A 228 11.95 10.38 -7.95
N ILE A 229 10.86 10.40 -8.71
CA ILE A 229 10.31 11.65 -9.29
C ILE A 229 9.83 12.60 -8.20
N ASN A 230 9.09 12.11 -7.21
CA ASN A 230 8.68 12.95 -6.08
C ASN A 230 9.88 13.37 -5.22
N TYR A 231 10.93 12.53 -5.12
CA TYR A 231 12.17 12.92 -4.46
C TYR A 231 12.86 14.09 -5.16
N LEU A 232 12.97 14.03 -6.49
CA LEU A 232 13.52 15.12 -7.29
C LEU A 232 12.66 16.39 -7.25
N LEU A 233 11.34 16.26 -7.09
CA LEU A 233 10.42 17.40 -7.06
C LEU A 233 10.47 18.18 -5.73
N TYR A 234 10.62 17.50 -4.60
CA TYR A 234 10.49 18.10 -3.26
C TYR A 234 11.76 18.05 -2.41
N GLY A 235 12.76 17.26 -2.80
CA GLY A 235 14.05 17.17 -2.12
C GLY A 235 13.92 16.81 -0.64
N GLN A 236 14.46 17.67 0.23
CA GLN A 236 14.48 17.49 1.69
C GLN A 236 13.17 17.90 2.39
N MET A 237 12.20 18.47 1.66
CA MET A 237 10.94 18.93 2.26
C MET A 237 9.87 17.83 2.33
N ILE A 238 10.20 16.60 1.96
CA ILE A 238 9.26 15.49 1.83
C ILE A 238 8.76 15.04 3.19
N LYS A 239 7.43 14.99 3.32
CA LYS A 239 6.75 14.41 4.48
C LYS A 239 6.57 12.91 4.29
N ASP A 240 6.33 12.20 5.40
CA ASP A 240 6.03 10.76 5.41
C ASP A 240 4.94 10.31 4.43
N ASN A 241 3.97 11.21 4.18
CA ASN A 241 2.94 11.07 3.17
C ASN A 241 3.11 12.18 2.13
N ILE A 242 3.60 11.80 0.95
CA ILE A 242 3.91 12.74 -0.14
C ILE A 242 2.71 13.57 -0.61
N ILE A 243 1.47 13.08 -0.47
CA ILE A 243 0.27 13.81 -0.91
C ILE A 243 0.09 15.12 -0.08
N GLN A 244 0.67 15.18 1.11
CA GLN A 244 0.68 16.39 1.92
C GLN A 244 1.63 17.48 1.39
N ASN A 245 2.60 17.12 0.56
CA ASN A 245 3.50 18.07 -0.10
C ASN A 245 2.87 18.70 -1.34
N TYR A 246 1.79 18.11 -1.86
CA TYR A 246 1.16 18.61 -3.08
C TYR A 246 0.52 19.99 -2.82
N PRO A 247 0.66 20.95 -3.75
CA PRO A 247 0.00 22.24 -3.63
C PRO A 247 -1.53 22.07 -3.64
N ASN A 248 -2.27 23.07 -3.15
CA ASN A 248 -3.74 23.05 -3.13
C ASN A 248 -4.32 23.46 -4.50
N ASP A 249 -4.01 22.69 -5.54
CA ASP A 249 -4.56 22.86 -6.88
C ASP A 249 -5.62 21.78 -7.19
N VAL A 250 -6.27 21.91 -8.35
CA VAL A 250 -7.33 20.99 -8.80
C VAL A 250 -6.79 19.56 -8.92
N LEU A 251 -5.59 19.40 -9.49
CA LEU A 251 -4.98 18.08 -9.69
C LEU A 251 -4.69 17.38 -8.36
N ALA A 252 -4.14 18.08 -7.36
CA ALA A 252 -3.88 17.51 -6.04
C ALA A 252 -5.18 17.15 -5.33
N THR A 253 -6.22 17.96 -5.49
CA THR A 253 -7.53 17.70 -4.89
C THR A 253 -8.16 16.43 -5.48
N ILE A 254 -8.08 16.24 -6.80
CA ILE A 254 -8.53 15.01 -7.46
C ILE A 254 -7.73 13.80 -6.95
N VAL A 255 -6.40 13.91 -6.87
CA VAL A 255 -5.54 12.84 -6.32
C VAL A 255 -5.92 12.49 -4.88
N ARG A 256 -6.10 13.49 -4.02
CA ARG A 256 -6.50 13.31 -2.61
C ARG A 256 -7.84 12.61 -2.48
N PHE A 257 -8.84 13.08 -3.22
CA PHE A 257 -10.19 12.50 -3.23
C PHE A 257 -10.17 11.05 -3.68
N LEU A 258 -9.47 10.77 -4.79
CA LEU A 258 -9.34 9.42 -5.33
C LEU A 258 -8.66 8.48 -4.31
N TYR A 259 -7.61 8.95 -3.63
CA TYR A 259 -6.90 8.15 -2.62
C TYR A 259 -7.78 7.85 -1.40
N VAL A 260 -8.60 8.80 -0.95
CA VAL A 260 -9.56 8.58 0.14
C VAL A 260 -10.56 7.48 -0.23
N ILE A 261 -11.07 7.47 -1.46
CA ILE A 261 -11.96 6.39 -1.95
C ILE A 261 -11.22 5.06 -1.97
N VAL A 262 -9.99 5.01 -2.51
CA VAL A 262 -9.19 3.78 -2.55
C VAL A 262 -8.96 3.23 -1.15
N MET A 263 -8.67 4.08 -0.17
CA MET A 263 -8.48 3.68 1.22
C MET A 263 -9.77 3.16 1.84
N GLY A 264 -10.90 3.83 1.61
CA GLY A 264 -12.21 3.40 2.10
C GLY A 264 -12.62 2.04 1.59
N VAL A 265 -12.32 1.72 0.33
CA VAL A 265 -12.65 0.40 -0.23
C VAL A 265 -11.59 -0.66 0.10
N SER A 266 -10.36 -0.25 0.41
CA SER A 266 -9.29 -1.18 0.81
C SER A 266 -9.35 -1.54 2.28
N TYR A 267 -10.01 -0.73 3.12
CA TYR A 267 -10.13 -0.96 4.56
C TYR A 267 -10.90 -2.25 4.90
N PRO A 268 -12.12 -2.51 4.36
CA PRO A 268 -12.83 -3.77 4.59
C PRO A 268 -12.03 -5.03 4.21
N LEU A 269 -11.25 -4.94 3.13
CA LEU A 269 -10.40 -6.05 2.64
C LEU A 269 -9.31 -6.45 3.64
N GLN A 270 -8.82 -5.51 4.46
CA GLN A 270 -7.79 -5.78 5.46
C GLN A 270 -8.39 -6.28 6.77
N VAL A 271 -9.66 -5.95 7.05
CA VAL A 271 -10.39 -6.41 8.24
C VAL A 271 -10.90 -7.85 8.08
N ASN A 272 -11.19 -8.29 6.85
CA ASN A 272 -11.74 -9.63 6.59
C ASN A 272 -10.82 -10.80 7.04
N PRO A 273 -9.50 -10.80 6.76
CA PRO A 273 -8.60 -11.87 7.23
C PRO A 273 -8.35 -11.87 8.75
N SER A 274 -8.75 -10.81 9.46
CA SER A 274 -8.63 -10.68 10.92
C SER A 274 -9.90 -11.06 11.67
N ARG A 275 -10.96 -11.48 10.97
CA ARG A 275 -12.19 -12.05 11.55
C ARG A 275 -12.13 -13.57 11.49
#